data_AF-A0A7M1R2Y5-F1
#
_entry.id   AF-A0A7M1R2Y5-F1
#
_cell.length_a   1.000
_cell.length_b   1.000
_cell.length_c   1.000
_cell.angle_alpha   90.00
_cell.angle_beta   90.00
_cell.angle_gamma   90.00
#
_symmetry.space_group_name_H-M   'P 1'
#
loop_
_entity.id
_entity.type
_entity.pdbx_description
1 polymer ?
#
loop_
_entity_poly.entity_id
_entity_poly.type
_entity_poly.pdbx_seq_one_letter_code
_entity_poly.pdbx_strand_id
1 'polypeptide(L)'
;MPRSKPKITPPVVIAQGPDQAWSWDITDLPGQYMGTCFKAYVITDVYSRKIIAFSVEQREDKDKVEQLFLRAFAQAVPQLIHADNGAVMRAKNVERLFASHHIIESHSRPRVSNDNPFIESVFATMKTSNTYPGVFTDLDHARGWCQAWVEAYNTTHLHSGIGFYPPQEVYDGTWRQRKDQRQQALDNHYTQHPQRYRKPPIAPEPPTTVAINIHHATEDQLNRLTKG
;
A
#
# COMPACT_ATOMS: atom_id res chain seq x y z
N MET A 1 -28.11 -30.58 -15.73
CA MET A 1 -27.24 -30.22 -14.58
C MET A 1 -26.74 -28.80 -14.78
N PRO A 2 -27.12 -27.81 -13.96
CA PRO A 2 -26.46 -26.51 -14.03
C PRO A 2 -25.01 -26.70 -13.58
N ARG A 3 -24.05 -26.37 -14.45
CA ARG A 3 -22.62 -26.36 -14.08
C ARG A 3 -22.44 -25.29 -13.00
N SER A 4 -22.17 -25.72 -11.77
CA SER A 4 -21.66 -24.84 -10.71
C SER A 4 -20.48 -24.04 -11.27
N LYS A 5 -20.54 -22.71 -11.17
CA LYS A 5 -19.41 -21.86 -11.52
C LYS A 5 -18.24 -22.24 -10.58
N PRO A 6 -17.02 -22.44 -11.11
CA PRO A 6 -15.87 -22.76 -10.26
C PRO A 6 -15.70 -21.66 -9.22
N LYS A 7 -15.57 -22.03 -7.95
CA LYS A 7 -15.25 -21.09 -6.87
C LYS A 7 -13.86 -20.51 -7.16
N ILE A 8 -13.79 -19.21 -7.42
CA ILE A 8 -12.53 -18.50 -7.61
C ILE A 8 -11.92 -18.31 -6.22
N THR A 9 -10.80 -18.97 -5.96
CA THR A 9 -10.00 -18.79 -4.74
C THR A 9 -9.43 -17.38 -4.74
N PRO A 10 -9.52 -16.63 -3.62
CA PRO A 10 -8.89 -15.31 -3.54
C PRO A 10 -7.37 -15.43 -3.69
N PRO A 11 -6.73 -14.46 -4.36
CA PRO A 11 -5.29 -14.45 -4.47
C PRO A 11 -4.65 -14.24 -3.10
N VAL A 12 -3.56 -14.96 -2.86
CA VAL A 12 -2.74 -14.81 -1.66
C VAL A 12 -1.48 -14.05 -2.05
N VAL A 13 -1.28 -12.90 -1.43
CA VAL A 13 -0.07 -12.09 -1.60
C VAL A 13 0.67 -12.11 -0.28
N ILE A 14 1.98 -12.33 -0.32
CA ILE A 14 2.82 -12.44 0.88
C ILE A 14 4.08 -11.59 0.63
N ALA A 15 4.46 -10.80 1.62
CA ALA A 15 5.68 -10.01 1.63
C ALA A 15 6.36 -10.08 3.00
N GLN A 16 7.65 -10.42 3.01
CA GLN A 16 8.53 -10.45 4.18
C GLN A 16 9.52 -9.27 4.17
N GLY A 17 9.51 -8.46 3.11
CA GLY A 17 10.32 -7.27 2.99
C GLY A 17 9.80 -6.31 1.91
N PRO A 18 10.39 -5.11 1.82
CA PRO A 18 10.07 -4.12 0.81
C PRO A 18 10.25 -4.66 -0.61
N ASP A 19 9.46 -4.16 -1.56
CA ASP A 19 9.54 -4.47 -2.99
C ASP A 19 9.36 -5.95 -3.34
N GLN A 20 8.76 -6.74 -2.44
CA GLN A 20 8.32 -8.10 -2.79
C GLN A 20 6.93 -8.09 -3.41
N ALA A 21 6.02 -7.26 -2.89
CA ALA A 21 4.69 -7.11 -3.43
C ALA A 21 4.22 -5.67 -3.35
N TRP A 22 3.70 -5.16 -4.46
CA TRP A 22 3.01 -3.88 -4.50
C TRP A 22 1.52 -4.09 -4.71
N SER A 23 0.72 -3.17 -4.19
CA SER A 23 -0.71 -3.07 -4.40
C SER A 23 -1.00 -1.73 -5.06
N TRP A 24 -1.95 -1.68 -5.99
CA TRP A 24 -2.36 -0.42 -6.60
C TRP A 24 -3.83 -0.37 -6.92
N ASP A 25 -4.37 0.85 -6.96
CA ASP A 25 -5.75 1.12 -7.36
C ASP A 25 -5.93 2.59 -7.76
N ILE A 26 -7.15 2.94 -8.18
CA ILE A 26 -7.57 4.26 -8.62
C ILE A 26 -8.70 4.75 -7.70
N THR A 27 -8.62 5.99 -7.24
CA THR A 27 -9.72 6.65 -6.54
C THR A 27 -10.12 7.95 -7.23
N ASP A 28 -11.40 8.28 -7.14
CA ASP A 28 -11.92 9.58 -7.53
C ASP A 28 -11.56 10.65 -6.51
N LEU A 29 -11.14 11.80 -7.03
CA LEU A 29 -10.98 13.07 -6.33
C LEU A 29 -12.07 14.03 -6.83
N PRO A 30 -13.03 14.45 -5.98
CA PRO A 30 -14.14 15.30 -6.41
C PRO A 30 -13.65 16.66 -6.94
N GLY A 31 -14.14 17.08 -8.09
CA GLY A 31 -13.88 18.42 -8.63
C GLY A 31 -14.90 19.45 -8.14
N GLN A 32 -14.59 20.73 -8.32
CA GLN A 32 -15.43 21.86 -7.88
C GLN A 32 -16.79 21.91 -8.58
N TYR A 33 -16.88 21.46 -9.82
CA TYR A 33 -18.12 21.48 -10.60
C TYR A 33 -18.83 20.12 -10.55
N MET A 34 -20.15 20.14 -10.54
CA MET A 34 -20.94 18.89 -10.54
C MET A 34 -20.57 17.99 -11.71
N GLY A 35 -20.33 16.70 -11.40
CA GLY A 35 -19.93 15.70 -12.39
C GLY A 35 -18.44 15.74 -12.77
N THR A 36 -17.65 16.65 -12.21
CA THR A 36 -16.19 16.66 -12.42
C THR A 36 -15.48 15.85 -11.33
N CYS A 37 -14.54 15.02 -11.76
CA CYS A 37 -13.64 14.30 -10.85
C CYS A 37 -12.28 14.12 -11.52
N PHE A 38 -11.23 14.10 -10.71
CA PHE A 38 -9.89 13.69 -11.13
C PHE A 38 -9.64 12.26 -10.67
N LYS A 39 -8.73 11.56 -11.35
CA LYS A 39 -8.38 10.17 -11.10
C LYS A 39 -7.01 10.12 -10.46
N ALA A 40 -6.96 9.69 -9.20
CA ALA A 40 -5.71 9.46 -8.49
C ALA A 40 -5.33 7.99 -8.57
N TYR A 41 -4.19 7.71 -9.20
CA TYR A 41 -3.57 6.40 -9.31
C TYR A 41 -2.52 6.29 -8.22
N VAL A 42 -2.55 5.25 -7.41
CA VAL A 42 -1.60 5.09 -6.31
C VAL A 42 -1.06 3.67 -6.28
N ILE A 43 0.26 3.53 -6.19
CA ILE A 43 0.99 2.28 -5.99
C ILE A 43 1.59 2.31 -4.59
N THR A 44 1.28 1.31 -3.76
CA THR A 44 1.79 1.15 -2.40
C THR A 44 2.54 -0.17 -2.23
N ASP A 45 3.62 -0.16 -1.46
CA ASP A 45 4.34 -1.35 -1.06
C ASP A 45 3.60 -2.08 0.08
N VAL A 46 3.32 -3.37 -0.14
CA VAL A 46 2.51 -4.19 0.78
C VAL A 46 3.26 -4.51 2.06
N TYR A 47 4.58 -4.39 2.14
CA TYR A 47 5.29 -4.63 3.40
C TYR A 47 5.34 -3.37 4.28
N SER A 48 5.86 -2.29 3.71
CA SER A 48 6.18 -1.04 4.39
C SER A 48 5.04 -0.03 4.45
N ARG A 49 3.95 -0.23 3.68
CA ARG A 49 2.89 0.76 3.42
C ARG A 49 3.34 1.96 2.57
N LYS A 50 4.61 2.05 2.17
CA LYS A 50 5.13 3.23 1.45
C LYS A 50 4.39 3.38 0.12
N ILE A 51 3.89 4.57 -0.16
CA ILE A 51 3.44 4.93 -1.51
C ILE A 51 4.68 5.06 -2.38
N ILE A 52 4.84 4.15 -3.33
CA ILE A 52 6.00 4.08 -4.24
C ILE A 52 5.88 5.13 -5.34
N ALA A 53 4.69 5.26 -5.91
CA ALA A 53 4.41 6.24 -6.94
C ALA A 53 2.91 6.57 -6.98
N PHE A 54 2.60 7.76 -7.48
CA PHE A 54 1.24 8.18 -7.76
C PHE A 54 1.17 9.05 -9.02
N SER A 55 -0.03 9.16 -9.60
CA SER A 55 -0.36 10.15 -10.63
C SER A 55 -1.77 10.67 -10.42
N VAL A 56 -2.02 11.91 -10.85
CA VAL A 56 -3.38 12.49 -10.88
C VAL A 56 -3.68 12.95 -12.29
N GLU A 57 -4.76 12.44 -12.85
CA GLU A 57 -5.16 12.68 -14.24
C GLU A 57 -6.61 13.15 -14.33
N GLN A 58 -6.94 13.84 -15.42
CA GLN A 58 -8.30 14.36 -15.64
C GLN A 58 -9.34 13.25 -15.91
N ARG A 59 -8.90 12.11 -16.42
CA ARG A 59 -9.75 10.96 -16.73
C ARG A 59 -8.92 9.68 -16.66
N GLU A 60 -9.61 8.55 -16.69
CA GLU A 60 -8.92 7.26 -16.75
C GLU A 60 -8.18 7.11 -18.08
N ASP A 61 -6.86 6.93 -18.01
CA ASP A 61 -5.97 6.80 -19.16
C ASP A 61 -4.95 5.66 -18.93
N LYS A 62 -4.89 4.74 -19.89
CA LYS A 62 -4.03 3.53 -19.84
C LYS A 62 -2.56 3.86 -20.08
N ASP A 63 -2.27 4.89 -20.88
CA ASP A 63 -0.89 5.30 -21.16
C ASP A 63 -0.29 5.98 -19.93
N LYS A 64 -1.12 6.63 -19.11
CA LYS A 64 -0.72 7.21 -17.83
C LYS A 64 -0.39 6.15 -16.78
N VAL A 65 -1.08 5.01 -16.80
CA VAL A 65 -0.73 3.88 -15.95
C VAL A 65 0.65 3.33 -16.32
N GLU A 66 0.93 3.14 -17.61
CA GLU A 66 2.23 2.66 -18.07
C GLU A 66 3.36 3.62 -17.66
N GLN A 67 3.18 4.93 -17.85
CA GLN A 67 4.15 5.95 -17.40
C GLN A 67 4.34 5.94 -15.88
N LEU A 68 3.27 5.74 -15.11
CA LEU A 68 3.35 5.64 -13.66
C LEU A 68 4.21 4.45 -13.22
N PHE A 69 3.98 3.27 -13.80
CA PHE A 69 4.75 2.08 -13.47
C PHE A 69 6.20 2.17 -13.93
N LEU A 70 6.48 2.71 -15.11
CA LEU A 70 7.86 2.96 -15.56
C LEU A 70 8.62 3.86 -14.58
N ARG A 71 7.95 4.89 -14.04
CA ARG A 71 8.54 5.76 -13.00
C ARG A 71 8.77 5.02 -11.68
N ALA A 72 7.86 4.13 -11.30
CA ALA A 72 8.04 3.29 -10.12
C ALA A 72 9.20 2.29 -10.30
N PHE A 73 9.29 1.65 -11.46
CA PHE A 73 10.33 0.67 -11.81
C PHE A 73 11.74 1.25 -11.90
N ALA A 74 11.86 2.57 -12.13
CA ALA A 74 13.13 3.26 -12.02
C ALA A 74 13.71 3.27 -10.59
N GLN A 75 12.87 3.04 -9.56
CA GLN A 75 13.31 2.94 -8.16
C GLN A 75 13.54 1.48 -7.74
N ALA A 76 12.56 0.61 -8.00
CA ALA A 76 12.62 -0.82 -7.70
C ALA A 76 11.60 -1.58 -8.55
N VAL A 77 11.79 -2.88 -8.77
CA VAL A 77 10.83 -3.73 -9.50
C VAL A 77 10.29 -4.80 -8.55
N PRO A 78 8.98 -4.87 -8.30
CA PRO A 78 8.42 -5.85 -7.38
C PRO A 78 8.34 -7.23 -8.02
N GLN A 79 8.28 -8.27 -7.19
CA GLN A 79 8.03 -9.63 -7.69
C GLN A 79 6.57 -9.82 -8.08
N LEU A 80 5.66 -9.16 -7.37
CA LEU A 80 4.22 -9.27 -7.56
C LEU A 80 3.54 -7.90 -7.52
N ILE A 81 2.59 -7.69 -8.42
CA ILE A 81 1.66 -6.55 -8.37
C ILE A 81 0.24 -7.08 -8.17
N HIS A 82 -0.40 -6.58 -7.12
CA HIS A 82 -1.79 -6.86 -6.80
C HIS A 82 -2.68 -5.67 -7.15
N ALA A 83 -3.80 -5.94 -7.81
CA ALA A 83 -4.71 -4.90 -8.28
C ALA A 83 -6.16 -5.35 -8.21
N ASP A 84 -7.07 -4.38 -8.28
CA ASP A 84 -8.47 -4.68 -8.51
C ASP A 84 -8.75 -5.16 -9.94
N ASN A 85 -9.97 -5.61 -10.18
CA ASN A 85 -10.39 -6.20 -11.46
C ASN A 85 -10.95 -5.16 -12.47
N GLY A 86 -10.56 -3.89 -12.30
CA GLY A 86 -10.96 -2.76 -13.13
C GLY A 86 -10.58 -2.91 -14.61
N ALA A 87 -11.23 -2.16 -15.49
CA ALA A 87 -10.96 -2.22 -16.94
C ALA A 87 -9.57 -1.69 -17.30
N VAL A 88 -9.08 -0.69 -16.57
CA VAL A 88 -7.72 -0.12 -16.74
C VAL A 88 -6.66 -1.12 -16.25
N MET A 89 -6.95 -1.83 -15.15
CA MET A 89 -6.07 -2.84 -14.55
C MET A 89 -5.79 -4.01 -15.51
N ARG A 90 -6.73 -4.31 -16.41
CA ARG A 90 -6.65 -5.39 -17.40
C ARG A 90 -6.27 -4.90 -18.81
N ALA A 91 -5.66 -3.73 -18.90
CA ALA A 91 -5.23 -3.19 -20.17
C ALA A 91 -4.01 -3.96 -20.70
N LYS A 92 -4.04 -4.35 -21.98
CA LYS A 92 -2.97 -5.11 -22.64
C LYS A 92 -1.59 -4.45 -22.61
N ASN A 93 -1.52 -3.12 -22.48
CA ASN A 93 -0.23 -2.44 -22.37
C ASN A 93 0.38 -2.63 -20.97
N VAL A 94 -0.45 -2.58 -19.93
CA VAL A 94 -0.05 -2.86 -18.54
C VAL A 94 0.39 -4.32 -18.37
N GLU A 95 -0.40 -5.27 -18.87
CA GLU A 95 -0.05 -6.71 -18.88
C GLU A 95 1.29 -6.97 -19.58
N ARG A 96 1.51 -6.35 -20.76
CA ARG A 96 2.79 -6.46 -21.48
C ARG A 96 3.96 -5.83 -20.73
N LEU A 97 3.73 -4.71 -20.06
CA LEU A 97 4.75 -4.04 -19.25
C LEU A 97 5.17 -4.91 -18.06
N PHE A 98 4.21 -5.54 -17.37
CA PHE A 98 4.50 -6.42 -16.24
C PHE A 98 5.20 -7.71 -16.69
N ALA A 99 4.76 -8.30 -17.80
CA ALA A 99 5.41 -9.44 -18.40
C ALA A 99 6.87 -9.16 -18.81
N SER A 100 7.16 -7.97 -19.35
CA SER A 100 8.54 -7.60 -19.74
C SER A 100 9.48 -7.40 -18.56
N HIS A 101 8.95 -7.18 -17.36
CA HIS A 101 9.72 -7.07 -16.11
C HIS A 101 9.64 -8.36 -15.26
N HIS A 102 9.06 -9.44 -15.80
CA HIS A 102 8.87 -10.71 -15.08
C HIS A 102 8.05 -10.60 -13.79
N ILE A 103 7.11 -9.66 -13.75
CA ILE A 103 6.25 -9.41 -12.59
C ILE A 103 5.05 -10.36 -12.61
N ILE A 104 4.73 -10.94 -11.46
CA ILE A 104 3.54 -11.75 -11.27
C ILE A 104 2.33 -10.84 -11.04
N GLU A 105 1.30 -10.99 -11.86
CA GLU A 105 0.05 -10.27 -11.69
C GLU A 105 -0.93 -11.03 -10.78
N SER A 106 -1.57 -10.30 -9.88
CA SER A 106 -2.55 -10.82 -8.94
C SER A 106 -3.77 -9.90 -8.93
N HIS A 107 -4.98 -10.45 -9.07
CA HIS A 107 -6.20 -9.64 -9.12
C HIS A 107 -7.25 -10.06 -8.09
N SER A 108 -7.84 -9.08 -7.41
CA SER A 108 -9.03 -9.23 -6.55
C SER A 108 -10.10 -10.06 -7.26
N ARG A 109 -10.91 -10.84 -6.53
CA ARG A 109 -11.99 -11.62 -7.18
C ARG A 109 -13.00 -10.67 -7.85
N PRO A 110 -13.64 -11.11 -8.96
CA PRO A 110 -14.67 -10.30 -9.60
C PRO A 110 -15.76 -9.88 -8.61
N ARG A 111 -15.97 -8.56 -8.48
CA ARG A 111 -16.96 -7.93 -7.59
C ARG A 111 -16.70 -8.11 -6.08
N VAL A 112 -15.44 -8.24 -5.69
CA VAL A 112 -15.02 -8.25 -4.28
C VAL A 112 -13.95 -7.18 -4.07
N SER A 113 -14.35 -6.00 -3.58
CA SER A 113 -13.42 -4.90 -3.29
C SER A 113 -12.47 -5.21 -2.13
N ASN A 114 -12.96 -5.94 -1.12
CA ASN A 114 -12.20 -6.32 0.08
C ASN A 114 -10.91 -7.14 -0.16
N ASP A 115 -10.64 -7.57 -1.39
CA ASP A 115 -9.43 -8.34 -1.68
C ASP A 115 -8.18 -7.42 -1.84
N ASN A 116 -8.31 -6.09 -1.80
CA ASN A 116 -7.20 -5.13 -1.88
C ASN A 116 -7.04 -4.18 -0.66
N PRO A 117 -6.90 -4.72 0.58
CA PRO A 117 -7.06 -3.94 1.81
C PRO A 117 -5.99 -2.86 2.04
N PHE A 118 -4.80 -2.99 1.46
CA PHE A 118 -3.70 -2.05 1.70
C PHE A 118 -3.94 -0.71 1.01
N ILE A 119 -4.33 -0.73 -0.27
CA ILE A 119 -4.64 0.50 -0.98
C ILE A 119 -5.96 1.11 -0.51
N GLU A 120 -6.95 0.29 -0.13
CA GLU A 120 -8.19 0.77 0.51
C GLU A 120 -7.87 1.55 1.80
N SER A 121 -6.97 1.03 2.63
CA SER A 121 -6.49 1.73 3.83
C SER A 121 -5.81 3.06 3.48
N VAL A 122 -4.97 3.09 2.44
CA VAL A 122 -4.33 4.32 1.96
C VAL A 122 -5.38 5.37 1.57
N PHE A 123 -6.39 4.99 0.79
CA PHE A 123 -7.46 5.90 0.39
C PHE A 123 -8.35 6.36 1.54
N ALA A 124 -8.63 5.48 2.50
CA ALA A 124 -9.34 5.86 3.72
C ALA A 124 -8.54 6.90 4.51
N THR A 125 -7.23 6.69 4.71
CA THR A 125 -6.35 7.67 5.37
C THR A 125 -6.28 8.98 4.60
N MET A 126 -6.23 8.92 3.26
CA MET A 126 -6.23 10.11 2.40
C MET A 126 -7.48 10.96 2.60
N LYS A 127 -8.67 10.35 2.49
CA LYS A 127 -9.96 11.05 2.54
C LYS A 127 -10.36 11.50 3.94
N THR A 128 -9.79 10.89 4.97
CA THR A 128 -10.02 11.27 6.38
C THR A 128 -8.94 12.20 6.93
N SER A 129 -7.94 12.56 6.12
CA SER A 129 -6.91 13.53 6.50
C SER A 129 -7.52 14.89 6.79
N ASN A 130 -7.02 15.57 7.82
CA ASN A 130 -7.44 16.92 8.17
C ASN A 130 -7.12 17.98 7.10
N THR A 131 -6.19 17.69 6.19
CA THR A 131 -5.85 18.57 5.05
C THR A 131 -6.63 18.21 3.79
N TYR A 132 -7.47 17.16 3.79
CA TYR A 132 -8.22 16.76 2.60
C TYR A 132 -9.20 17.86 2.17
N PRO A 133 -9.12 18.41 0.94
CA PRO A 133 -9.91 19.58 0.55
C PRO A 133 -11.41 19.30 0.40
N GLY A 134 -11.80 18.03 0.31
CA GLY A 134 -13.17 17.62 -0.04
C GLY A 134 -13.46 17.76 -1.54
N VAL A 135 -13.13 18.93 -2.10
CA VAL A 135 -13.25 19.26 -3.54
C VAL A 135 -11.98 19.95 -4.05
N PHE A 136 -11.57 19.62 -5.28
CA PHE A 136 -10.41 20.21 -5.94
C PHE A 136 -10.85 21.18 -7.04
N THR A 137 -10.22 22.35 -7.09
CA THR A 137 -10.56 23.45 -8.01
C THR A 137 -10.21 23.12 -9.46
N ASP A 138 -9.07 22.47 -9.66
CA ASP A 138 -8.51 22.10 -10.95
C ASP A 138 -7.50 20.95 -10.77
N LEU A 139 -6.95 20.49 -11.89
CA LEU A 139 -6.02 19.37 -11.93
C LEU A 139 -4.70 19.67 -11.20
N ASP A 140 -4.23 20.92 -11.23
CA ASP A 140 -2.95 21.30 -10.62
C ASP A 140 -3.08 21.42 -9.11
N HIS A 141 -4.21 21.91 -8.60
CA HIS A 141 -4.55 21.83 -7.19
C HIS A 141 -4.60 20.37 -6.71
N ALA A 142 -5.25 19.48 -7.45
CA ALA A 142 -5.28 18.06 -7.10
C ALA A 142 -3.88 17.43 -7.08
N ARG A 143 -3.04 17.72 -8.08
CA ARG A 143 -1.65 17.23 -8.13
C ARG A 143 -0.80 17.76 -6.99
N GLY A 144 -0.85 19.07 -6.73
CA GLY A 144 -0.07 19.71 -5.68
C GLY A 144 -0.44 19.19 -4.29
N TRP A 145 -1.74 19.03 -4.02
CA TRP A 145 -2.21 18.45 -2.78
C TRP A 145 -1.78 16.99 -2.62
N CYS A 146 -1.99 16.15 -3.65
CA CYS A 146 -1.57 14.74 -3.60
C CYS A 146 -0.06 14.60 -3.39
N GLN A 147 0.76 15.45 -4.02
CA GLN A 147 2.21 15.45 -3.81
C GLN A 147 2.58 15.71 -2.35
N ALA A 148 2.07 16.80 -1.77
CA ALA A 148 2.33 17.15 -0.38
C ALA A 148 1.81 16.07 0.58
N TRP A 149 0.63 15.51 0.29
CA TRP A 149 0.04 14.45 1.11
C TRP A 149 0.84 13.16 1.05
N VAL A 150 1.29 12.71 -0.13
CA VAL A 150 2.11 11.49 -0.27
C VAL A 150 3.46 11.65 0.44
N GLU A 151 4.09 12.82 0.33
CA GLU A 151 5.33 13.11 1.04
C GLU A 151 5.13 13.03 2.56
N ALA A 152 4.10 13.69 3.09
CA ALA A 152 3.78 13.63 4.51
C ALA A 152 3.39 12.20 4.95
N TYR A 153 2.61 11.48 4.14
CA TYR A 153 2.22 10.10 4.40
C TYR A 153 3.44 9.19 4.53
N ASN A 154 4.38 9.26 3.59
CA ASN A 154 5.57 8.41 3.62
C ASN A 154 6.52 8.77 4.78
N THR A 155 6.69 10.05 5.10
CA THR A 155 7.78 10.52 5.98
C THR A 155 7.35 10.82 7.42
N THR A 156 6.08 11.13 7.67
CA THR A 156 5.59 11.59 8.98
C THR A 156 4.44 10.77 9.55
N HIS A 157 3.59 10.17 8.73
CA HIS A 157 2.41 9.43 9.19
C HIS A 157 2.80 8.15 9.94
N LEU A 158 2.41 8.03 11.21
CA LEU A 158 2.69 6.84 12.02
C LEU A 158 1.61 5.79 11.83
N HIS A 159 1.96 4.68 11.19
CA HIS A 159 0.98 3.65 10.83
C HIS A 159 0.97 2.51 11.86
N SER A 160 -0.19 2.26 12.48
CA SER A 160 -0.35 1.27 13.56
C SER A 160 0.00 -0.15 13.10
N GLY A 161 -0.42 -0.54 11.89
CA GLY A 161 -0.13 -1.85 11.29
C GLY A 161 1.34 -2.14 10.98
N ILE A 162 2.23 -1.17 11.19
CA ILE A 162 3.69 -1.33 11.08
C ILE A 162 4.38 -0.74 12.30
N GLY A 163 3.80 -0.88 13.51
CA GLY A 163 4.48 -0.51 14.76
C GLY A 163 4.56 1.00 15.05
N PHE A 164 3.70 1.81 14.42
CA PHE A 164 3.74 3.27 14.50
C PHE A 164 5.06 3.87 14.01
N TYR A 165 5.59 3.34 12.90
CA TYR A 165 6.68 3.96 12.15
C TYR A 165 6.13 4.62 10.88
N PRO A 166 6.80 5.68 10.36
CA PRO A 166 6.57 6.16 9.01
C PRO A 166 6.83 5.06 7.98
N PRO A 167 6.01 4.97 6.93
CA PRO A 167 6.20 3.99 5.85
C PRO A 167 7.61 4.01 5.25
N GLN A 168 8.20 5.20 5.07
CA GLN A 168 9.55 5.36 4.54
C GLN A 168 10.61 4.64 5.41
N GLU A 169 10.49 4.73 6.73
CA GLU A 169 11.49 4.13 7.64
C GLU A 169 11.40 2.61 7.70
N VAL A 170 10.20 2.06 7.47
CA VAL A 170 10.02 0.61 7.32
C VAL A 170 10.57 0.15 5.99
N TYR A 171 10.40 0.95 4.94
CA TYR A 171 10.90 0.68 3.60
C TYR A 171 12.44 0.66 3.51
N ASP A 172 13.12 1.67 4.06
CA ASP A 172 14.59 1.75 4.04
C ASP A 172 15.28 1.09 5.24
N GLY A 173 14.50 0.59 6.21
CA GLY A 173 15.00 -0.14 7.37
C GLY A 173 15.50 0.73 8.52
N THR A 174 15.45 2.07 8.40
CA THR A 174 15.86 3.02 9.46
C THR A 174 14.96 2.98 10.70
N TRP A 175 13.79 2.33 10.61
CA TRP A 175 12.93 2.08 11.78
C TRP A 175 13.67 1.43 12.95
N ARG A 176 14.73 0.64 12.69
CA ARG A 176 15.56 0.01 13.74
C ARG A 176 16.22 1.06 14.64
N GLN A 177 16.79 2.11 14.04
CA GLN A 177 17.41 3.21 14.79
C GLN A 177 16.37 3.94 15.64
N ARG A 178 15.18 4.20 15.07
CA ARG A 178 14.07 4.79 15.81
C ARG A 178 13.55 3.88 16.92
N LYS A 179 13.53 2.57 16.71
CA LYS A 179 13.16 1.58 17.73
C LYS A 179 14.12 1.65 18.92
N ASP A 180 15.42 1.70 18.67
CA ASP A 180 16.42 1.82 19.73
C ASP A 180 16.24 3.11 20.54
N GLN A 181 16.00 4.23 19.87
CA GLN A 181 15.69 5.51 20.53
C GLN A 181 14.40 5.43 21.37
N ARG A 182 13.34 4.81 20.84
CA ARG A 182 12.08 4.58 21.56
C ARG A 182 12.29 3.68 22.77
N GLN A 183 13.09 2.63 22.64
CA GLN A 183 13.37 1.70 23.74
C GLN A 183 14.14 2.42 24.86
N GLN A 184 15.16 3.21 24.53
CA GLN A 184 15.89 4.01 25.52
C GLN A 184 14.96 4.97 26.29
N ALA A 185 14.04 5.65 25.60
CA ALA A 185 13.05 6.52 26.24
C ALA A 185 12.09 5.74 27.17
N LEU A 186 11.65 4.55 26.73
CA LEU A 186 10.81 3.66 27.52
C LEU A 186 11.52 3.13 28.77
N ASP A 187 12.79 2.73 28.65
CA ASP A 187 13.62 2.24 29.75
C ASP A 187 13.88 3.33 30.78
N ASN A 188 14.19 4.56 30.33
CA ASN A 188 14.36 5.73 31.19
C ASN A 188 13.09 6.04 31.98
N HIS A 189 11.93 6.05 31.30
CA HIS A 189 10.66 6.31 31.95
C HIS A 189 10.25 5.18 32.90
N TYR A 190 10.52 3.92 32.55
CA TYR A 190 10.31 2.77 33.43
C TYR A 190 11.17 2.88 34.70
N THR A 191 12.43 3.27 34.57
CA THR A 191 13.34 3.47 35.70
C THR A 191 12.83 4.55 36.66
N GLN A 192 12.26 5.65 36.13
CA GLN A 192 11.72 6.74 36.94
C GLN A 192 10.36 6.41 37.57
N HIS A 193 9.54 5.59 36.89
CA HIS A 193 8.16 5.32 37.27
C HIS A 193 7.77 3.84 37.17
N PRO A 194 8.48 2.93 37.87
CA PRO A 194 8.25 1.49 37.72
C PRO A 194 6.82 1.06 38.10
N GLN A 195 6.21 1.75 39.07
CA GLN A 195 4.85 1.51 39.53
C GLN A 195 3.76 1.71 38.47
N ARG A 196 4.04 2.44 37.37
CA ARG A 196 3.10 2.60 36.24
C ARG A 196 3.01 1.36 35.36
N TYR A 197 3.90 0.38 35.55
CA TYR A 197 4.07 -0.75 34.65
C TYR A 197 4.02 -2.08 35.39
N ARG A 198 3.24 -3.02 34.87
CA ARG A 198 3.26 -4.41 35.34
C ARG A 198 4.53 -5.16 34.90
N LYS A 199 5.08 -4.80 33.75
CA LYS A 199 6.31 -5.34 33.14
C LYS A 199 7.03 -4.22 32.40
N PRO A 200 8.37 -4.32 32.20
CA PRO A 200 9.10 -3.35 31.39
C PRO A 200 8.47 -3.18 30.00
N PRO A 201 8.20 -1.94 29.55
CA PRO A 201 7.63 -1.68 28.23
C PRO A 201 8.64 -1.98 27.11
N ILE A 202 8.13 -2.43 25.97
CA ILE A 202 8.95 -2.78 24.79
C ILE A 202 8.47 -1.96 23.60
N ALA A 203 9.40 -1.34 22.88
CA ALA A 203 9.11 -0.64 21.64
C ALA A 203 8.66 -1.65 20.56
N PRO A 204 7.51 -1.44 19.90
CA PRO A 204 7.01 -2.36 18.88
C PRO A 204 7.94 -2.40 17.66
N GLU A 205 7.91 -3.52 16.95
CA GLU A 205 8.58 -3.73 15.67
C GLU A 205 7.53 -3.85 14.55
N PRO A 206 7.88 -3.49 13.30
CA PRO A 206 7.06 -3.85 12.14
C PRO A 206 6.90 -5.38 12.02
N PRO A 207 5.81 -5.87 11.41
CA PRO A 207 5.61 -7.30 11.20
C PRO A 207 6.68 -7.88 10.27
N THR A 208 7.17 -9.08 10.58
CA THR A 208 8.11 -9.82 9.72
C THR A 208 7.47 -10.42 8.47
N THR A 209 6.14 -10.50 8.44
CA THR A 209 5.37 -11.00 7.31
C THR A 209 4.05 -10.25 7.23
N VAL A 210 3.73 -9.77 6.03
CA VAL A 210 2.47 -9.15 5.68
C VAL A 210 1.82 -9.96 4.56
N ALA A 211 0.50 -10.09 4.58
CA ALA A 211 -0.19 -10.82 3.54
C ALA A 211 -1.59 -10.27 3.24
N ILE A 212 -2.03 -10.50 2.01
CA ILE A 212 -3.42 -10.37 1.55
C ILE A 212 -4.01 -11.78 1.54
N ASN A 213 -5.19 -11.95 2.13
CA ASN A 213 -5.96 -13.22 2.13
C ASN A 213 -5.19 -14.45 2.66
N ILE A 214 -4.31 -14.29 3.66
CA ILE A 214 -3.43 -15.36 4.18
C ILE A 214 -4.17 -16.63 4.61
N HIS A 215 -5.42 -16.54 5.04
CA HIS A 215 -6.25 -17.70 5.42
C HIS A 215 -6.55 -18.66 4.25
N HIS A 216 -6.24 -18.24 3.02
CA HIS A 216 -6.35 -19.05 1.81
C HIS A 216 -5.00 -19.55 1.29
N ALA A 217 -3.90 -19.32 2.01
CA ALA A 217 -2.57 -19.78 1.65
C ALA A 217 -2.49 -21.31 1.62
N THR A 218 -1.83 -21.86 0.60
CA THR A 218 -1.52 -23.29 0.55
C THR A 218 -0.39 -23.65 1.52
N GLU A 219 -0.27 -24.92 1.88
CA GLU A 219 0.86 -25.41 2.69
C GLU A 219 2.21 -25.04 2.08
N ASP A 220 2.35 -25.10 0.74
CA ASP A 220 3.58 -24.69 0.06
C ASP A 220 3.89 -23.20 0.24
N GLN A 221 2.88 -22.33 0.20
CA GLN A 221 3.06 -20.89 0.42
C GLN A 221 3.46 -20.60 1.88
N LEU A 222 2.86 -21.31 2.83
CA LEU A 222 3.19 -21.21 4.25
C LEU A 222 4.57 -21.80 4.56
N ASN A 223 4.97 -22.88 3.89
CA ASN A 223 6.28 -23.50 4.06
C ASN A 223 7.42 -22.65 3.49
N ARG A 224 7.14 -21.76 2.54
CA ARG A 224 8.11 -20.74 2.08
C ARG A 224 8.31 -19.62 3.11
N LEU A 225 7.32 -19.36 3.98
CA LEU A 225 7.43 -18.38 5.06
C LEU A 225 8.30 -18.85 6.23
N THR A 226 8.37 -20.17 6.49
CA THR A 226 9.07 -20.75 7.64
C THR A 226 10.52 -21.16 7.38
N LYS A 227 10.99 -21.05 6.13
CA LYS A 227 12.35 -21.43 5.71
C LYS A 227 13.32 -20.24 5.53
N GLY A 228 12.94 -19.05 5.99
CA GLY A 228 13.76 -17.82 5.94
C GLY A 228 14.44 -17.51 7.27
#